data_AF-A0A257JTF2-F1
#
_entry.id   AF-A0A257JTF2-F1
#
_cell.length_a   1.000
_cell.length_b   1.000
_cell.length_c   1.000
_cell.angle_alpha   90.00
_cell.angle_beta   90.00
_cell.angle_gamma   90.00
#
_symmetry.space_group_name_H-M   'P 1'
#
loop_
_entity.id
_entity.type
_entity.pdbx_description
1 polymer ?
#
loop_
_entity_poly.entity_id
_entity_poly.type
_entity_poly.pdbx_seq_one_letter_code
_entity_poly.pdbx_strand_id
1 'polypeptide(L)'
;AVRGGLIDLFPMGSLVPYRVDLFDNEVDSIRTFDPDSQRSLYPVPEVQLLPGREFPMDEAARTLFRQRWREKLEGDPTKSRIYKDIAQGIATAGIEYYLPLFFEQTATIFDYLGEQAMLVLHGEVDQALDRFWVDTRERHRFVAADPSRTVLAPEELFQRSDEFFANANRHATLALRGHEPTDWARPLPDVAADRNTTEPLSALGKHLDSTAHRVLIVAESEGRRESLIELLRDHHITPPSVATLAEFEASDEKFAITAAPLAAGFFWHEPGATPPVHIQFITETELFATSPQGRRRRRQEQVSSVDALIKDLSELKLGDPVVHASHGIGRYVGLINIDLGDGPSEFLHLEYADKATLYVPVSQLQLISRYTGVSAEEAPLHRLGSGQWDKA
;
A
#
# COMPACT_ATOMS: atom_id res chain seq x y z
N ALA A 1 13.14 2.96 24.38
CA ALA A 1 14.16 3.77 25.10
C ALA A 1 14.15 3.37 26.57
N VAL A 2 15.29 3.40 27.25
CA VAL A 2 15.37 3.07 28.69
C VAL A 2 15.76 4.34 29.46
N ARG A 3 14.99 4.69 30.49
CA ARG A 3 15.20 5.88 31.32
C ARG A 3 14.91 5.53 32.78
N GLY A 4 15.94 5.09 33.52
CA GLY A 4 15.77 4.61 34.89
C GLY A 4 14.86 3.38 34.93
N GLY A 5 13.80 3.42 35.73
CA GLY A 5 12.77 2.36 35.79
C GLY A 5 11.81 2.33 34.60
N LEU A 6 11.84 3.33 33.71
CA LEU A 6 10.92 3.38 32.56
C LEU A 6 11.54 2.75 31.31
N ILE A 7 10.79 1.85 30.69
CA ILE A 7 11.11 1.24 29.40
C ILE A 7 10.00 1.55 28.40
N ASP A 8 10.34 2.36 27.39
CA ASP A 8 9.46 2.62 26.24
C ASP A 8 9.74 1.62 25.13
N LEU A 9 8.70 0.92 24.67
CA LEU A 9 8.77 -0.11 23.65
C LEU A 9 7.65 0.06 22.63
N PHE A 10 7.98 -0.20 21.36
CA PHE A 10 7.02 -0.24 20.27
C PHE A 10 7.08 -1.64 19.64
N PRO A 11 6.24 -2.57 20.11
CA PRO A 11 6.24 -3.96 19.63
C PRO A 11 5.83 -4.04 18.17
N MET A 12 6.50 -4.90 17.39
CA MET A 12 6.06 -5.24 16.05
C MET A 12 4.66 -5.84 16.10
N GLY A 13 3.77 -5.40 15.21
CA GLY A 13 2.36 -5.81 15.17
C GLY A 13 1.43 -5.05 16.11
N SER A 14 1.93 -4.21 17.02
CA SER A 14 1.09 -3.31 17.82
C SER A 14 0.74 -2.05 17.03
N LEU A 15 -0.47 -1.54 17.23
CA LEU A 15 -0.90 -0.23 16.70
C LEU A 15 -0.43 0.95 17.55
N VAL A 16 -0.04 0.69 18.81
CA VAL A 16 0.34 1.71 19.79
C VAL A 16 1.61 1.31 20.55
N PRO A 17 2.45 2.27 20.98
CA PRO A 17 3.60 1.98 21.81
C PRO A 17 3.22 1.90 23.30
N TYR A 18 4.08 1.27 24.08
CA TYR A 18 3.88 1.03 25.50
C TYR A 18 5.06 1.57 26.33
N ARG A 19 4.74 2.04 27.52
CA ARG A 19 5.67 2.43 28.57
C ARG A 19 5.49 1.45 29.73
N VAL A 20 6.56 0.74 30.04
CA VAL A 20 6.66 -0.17 31.19
C VAL A 20 7.38 0.58 32.31
N ASP A 21 6.75 0.61 33.48
CA ASP A 21 7.34 1.14 34.71
C ASP A 21 7.81 -0.03 35.57
N LEU A 22 9.07 0.02 35.96
CA LEU A 22 9.71 -1.00 36.78
C LEU A 22 9.85 -0.52 38.22
N PHE A 23 9.45 -1.37 39.15
CA PHE A 23 9.80 -1.25 40.56
C PHE A 23 10.84 -2.32 40.89
N ASP A 24 12.08 -1.88 41.12
CA ASP A 24 13.27 -2.75 41.19
C ASP A 24 13.40 -3.67 39.96
N ASN A 25 13.09 -4.96 40.12
CA ASN A 25 13.19 -5.99 39.07
C ASN A 25 11.82 -6.50 38.62
N GLU A 26 10.73 -5.86 39.03
CA GLU A 26 9.37 -6.25 38.72
C GLU A 26 8.66 -5.17 37.90
N VAL A 27 7.77 -5.60 37.02
CA VAL A 27 6.89 -4.68 36.27
C VAL A 27 5.80 -4.19 37.21
N ASP A 28 5.80 -2.90 37.51
CA ASP A 28 4.77 -2.26 38.34
C ASP A 28 3.54 -1.89 37.49
N SER A 29 3.76 -1.26 36.33
CA SER A 29 2.66 -0.92 35.42
C SER A 29 3.07 -0.88 33.97
N ILE A 30 2.11 -1.13 33.08
CA ILE A 30 2.26 -0.97 31.64
C ILE A 30 1.17 -0.01 31.16
N ARG A 31 1.53 0.99 30.38
CA ARG A 31 0.61 1.99 29.83
C ARG A 31 0.87 2.17 28.36
N THR A 32 -0.18 2.35 27.56
CA THR A 32 -0.01 2.90 26.22
C THR A 32 0.43 4.36 26.33
N PHE A 33 1.12 4.87 25.31
CA PHE A 33 1.44 6.29 25.24
C PHE A 33 1.32 6.80 23.81
N ASP A 34 1.12 8.10 23.69
CA ASP A 34 1.09 8.78 22.40
C ASP A 34 2.53 9.11 21.97
N PRO A 35 3.01 8.61 20.82
CA PRO A 35 4.42 8.76 20.42
C PRO A 35 4.83 10.21 20.16
N ASP A 36 3.90 11.07 19.76
CA ASP A 36 4.16 12.46 19.41
C ASP A 36 4.27 13.35 20.65
N SER A 37 3.30 13.24 21.55
CA SER A 37 3.25 13.99 22.80
C SER A 37 4.05 13.35 23.95
N GLN A 38 4.44 12.08 23.80
CA GLN A 38 5.11 11.25 24.82
C GLN A 38 4.32 11.07 26.13
N ARG A 39 3.00 11.32 26.10
CA ARG A 39 2.12 11.22 27.26
C ARG A 39 1.50 9.84 27.36
N SER A 40 1.51 9.28 28.56
CA SER A 40 0.80 8.03 28.87
C SER A 40 -0.70 8.22 28.72
N LEU A 41 -1.36 7.21 28.16
CA LEU A 41 -2.79 7.14 27.95
C LEU A 41 -3.38 6.16 28.97
N TYR A 42 -3.80 4.97 28.54
CA TYR A 42 -4.49 3.99 29.37
C TYR A 42 -3.58 2.84 29.80
N PRO A 43 -3.77 2.29 31.01
CA PRO A 43 -3.05 1.10 31.47
C PRO A 43 -3.48 -0.15 30.70
N VAL A 44 -2.56 -1.11 30.54
CA VAL A 44 -2.82 -2.42 29.95
C VAL A 44 -2.24 -3.52 30.86
N PRO A 45 -2.86 -4.72 30.91
CA PRO A 45 -2.43 -5.79 31.80
C PRO A 45 -1.17 -6.53 31.31
N GLU A 46 -0.97 -6.59 29.99
CA GLU A 46 0.15 -7.30 29.38
C GLU A 46 0.55 -6.67 28.04
N VAL A 47 1.74 -7.02 27.56
CA VAL A 47 2.22 -6.69 26.22
C VAL A 47 2.86 -7.92 25.59
N GLN A 48 2.48 -8.23 24.35
CA GLN A 48 3.13 -9.29 23.56
C GLN A 48 4.23 -8.69 22.69
N LEU A 49 5.45 -9.21 22.85
CA LEU A 49 6.63 -8.75 22.14
C LEU A 49 7.00 -9.75 21.04
N LEU A 50 6.70 -9.40 19.79
CA LEU A 50 7.24 -10.12 18.65
C LEU A 50 8.70 -9.70 18.38
N PRO A 51 9.51 -10.57 17.76
CA PRO A 51 10.85 -10.21 17.32
C PRO A 51 10.85 -8.96 16.43
N GLY A 52 11.90 -8.13 16.54
CA GLY A 52 12.04 -6.91 15.74
C GLY A 52 12.39 -7.14 14.26
N ARG A 53 12.65 -8.39 13.87
CA ARG A 53 13.01 -8.82 12.51
C ARG A 53 12.45 -10.21 12.25
N GLU A 54 12.31 -10.57 10.98
CA GLU A 54 11.88 -11.90 10.53
C GLU A 54 12.97 -12.97 10.69
N PHE A 55 14.17 -12.60 11.12
CA PHE A 55 15.29 -13.51 11.39
C PHE A 55 16.05 -13.15 12.67
N PRO A 56 16.61 -14.16 13.37
CA PRO A 56 17.42 -13.93 14.55
C PRO A 56 18.80 -13.33 14.22
N MET A 57 19.36 -12.58 15.17
CA MET A 57 20.69 -11.93 15.04
C MET A 57 21.62 -12.24 16.22
N ASP A 58 21.27 -13.22 17.05
CA ASP A 58 22.15 -13.71 18.11
C ASP A 58 23.40 -14.41 17.56
N GLU A 59 24.33 -14.80 18.42
CA GLU A 59 25.58 -15.45 18.01
C GLU A 59 25.36 -16.78 17.28
N ALA A 60 24.34 -17.56 17.68
CA ALA A 60 24.02 -18.83 17.04
C ALA A 60 23.51 -18.61 15.62
N ALA A 61 22.58 -17.67 15.43
CA ALA A 61 22.03 -17.30 14.13
C ALA A 61 23.09 -16.76 13.17
N ARG A 62 23.99 -15.88 13.66
CA ARG A 62 25.10 -15.35 12.84
C ARG A 62 26.10 -16.44 12.46
N THR A 63 26.32 -17.42 13.33
CA THR A 63 27.18 -18.58 13.04
C THR A 63 26.54 -19.47 11.98
N LEU A 64 25.25 -19.80 12.13
CA LEU A 64 24.48 -20.58 11.16
C LEU A 64 24.45 -19.89 9.79
N PHE A 65 24.18 -18.58 9.75
CA PHE A 65 24.23 -17.79 8.51
C PHE A 65 25.55 -17.95 7.78
N ARG A 66 26.68 -17.79 8.48
CA ARG A 66 28.01 -17.88 7.87
C ARG A 66 28.38 -19.30 7.47
N GLN A 67 27.88 -20.30 8.17
CA GLN A 67 28.03 -21.70 7.77
C GLN A 67 27.26 -21.94 6.46
N ARG A 68 25.96 -21.65 6.43
CA ARG A 68 25.10 -21.86 5.26
C ARG A 68 25.52 -21.01 4.06
N TRP A 69 26.06 -19.82 4.28
CA TRP A 69 26.68 -19.02 3.22
C TRP A 69 27.77 -19.82 2.50
N ARG A 70 28.70 -20.44 3.24
CA ARG A 70 29.79 -21.23 2.63
C ARG A 70 29.29 -22.52 1.97
N GLU A 71 28.17 -23.06 2.43
CA GLU A 71 27.56 -24.27 1.87
C GLU A 71 26.80 -23.99 0.57
N LYS A 72 26.05 -22.88 0.50
CA LYS A 72 25.13 -22.56 -0.60
C LYS A 72 25.69 -21.63 -1.64
N LEU A 73 26.62 -20.74 -1.27
CA LEU A 73 27.13 -19.70 -2.15
C LEU A 73 28.58 -19.99 -2.53
N GLU A 74 28.85 -19.91 -3.83
CA GLU A 74 30.20 -20.06 -4.37
C GLU A 74 31.01 -18.76 -4.25
N GLY A 75 32.33 -18.90 -4.33
CA GLY A 75 33.27 -17.79 -4.27
C GLY A 75 33.84 -17.55 -2.87
N ASP A 76 34.64 -16.50 -2.75
CA ASP A 76 35.32 -16.14 -1.51
C ASP A 76 34.40 -15.29 -0.61
N PRO A 77 33.92 -15.82 0.54
CA PRO A 77 33.02 -15.09 1.43
C PRO A 77 33.65 -13.81 1.99
N THR A 78 34.98 -13.75 2.06
CA THR A 78 35.71 -12.58 2.56
C THR A 78 35.70 -11.41 1.56
N LYS A 79 35.17 -11.58 0.35
CA LYS A 79 34.90 -10.48 -0.57
C LYS A 79 33.50 -9.89 -0.39
N SER A 80 32.56 -10.67 0.16
CA SER A 80 31.19 -10.21 0.42
C SER A 80 31.15 -9.29 1.64
N ARG A 81 30.57 -8.08 1.45
CA ARG A 81 30.30 -7.15 2.55
C ARG A 81 29.30 -7.73 3.54
N ILE A 82 28.21 -8.31 3.04
CA ILE A 82 27.13 -8.88 3.86
C ILE A 82 27.67 -9.95 4.80
N TYR A 83 28.54 -10.82 4.29
CA TYR A 83 29.17 -11.87 5.10
C TYR A 83 30.02 -11.32 6.25
N LYS A 84 30.73 -10.20 6.03
CA LYS A 84 31.53 -9.52 7.09
C LYS A 84 30.65 -8.78 8.09
N ASP A 85 29.67 -8.04 7.59
CA ASP A 85 28.75 -7.23 8.41
C ASP A 85 28.00 -8.15 9.38
N ILE A 86 27.53 -9.32 8.93
CA ILE A 86 26.90 -10.32 9.80
C ILE A 86 27.85 -10.82 10.89
N ALA A 87 29.14 -11.05 10.60
CA ALA A 87 30.10 -11.41 11.63
C ALA A 87 30.24 -10.34 12.72
N GLN A 88 30.02 -9.06 12.38
CA GLN A 88 30.05 -7.92 13.29
C GLN A 88 28.68 -7.63 13.94
N GLY A 89 27.63 -8.41 13.62
CA GLY A 89 26.28 -8.18 14.12
C GLY A 89 25.56 -7.02 13.43
N ILE A 90 26.02 -6.61 12.25
CA ILE A 90 25.43 -5.54 11.45
C ILE A 90 24.50 -6.19 10.41
N ALA A 91 23.22 -5.81 10.46
CA ALA A 91 22.23 -6.18 9.45
C ALA A 91 22.26 -5.16 8.30
N THR A 92 23.00 -5.47 7.23
CA THR A 92 23.11 -4.63 6.02
C THR A 92 21.76 -4.49 5.32
N ALA A 93 21.53 -3.38 4.61
CA ALA A 93 20.35 -3.22 3.78
C ALA A 93 20.22 -4.35 2.74
N GLY A 94 19.03 -4.94 2.61
CA GLY A 94 18.75 -6.06 1.71
C GLY A 94 19.17 -7.43 2.25
N ILE A 95 19.53 -7.53 3.53
CA ILE A 95 19.83 -8.81 4.21
C ILE A 95 18.65 -9.79 4.15
N GLU A 96 17.43 -9.30 3.99
CA GLU A 96 16.20 -10.08 3.86
C GLU A 96 16.25 -11.02 2.64
N TYR A 97 17.00 -10.68 1.59
CA TYR A 97 17.23 -11.58 0.44
C TYR A 97 18.18 -12.76 0.76
N TYR A 98 18.63 -12.87 2.02
CA TYR A 98 19.42 -13.99 2.53
C TYR A 98 18.73 -14.67 3.71
N LEU A 99 17.43 -14.40 3.92
CA LEU A 99 16.59 -15.01 4.95
C LEU A 99 16.81 -16.53 5.09
N PRO A 100 16.87 -17.33 3.99
CA PRO A 100 17.05 -18.79 4.09
C PRO A 100 18.40 -19.24 4.69
N LEU A 101 19.38 -18.34 4.82
CA LEU A 101 20.65 -18.65 5.48
C LEU A 101 20.56 -18.57 7.01
N PHE A 102 19.55 -17.88 7.57
CA PHE A 102 19.34 -17.81 9.02
C PHE A 102 18.60 -19.03 9.60
N PHE A 103 18.07 -19.90 8.75
CA PHE A 103 17.23 -21.02 9.14
C PHE A 103 17.65 -22.32 8.46
N GLU A 104 17.41 -23.44 9.13
CA GLU A 104 17.56 -24.77 8.51
C GLU A 104 16.50 -24.99 7.43
N GLN A 105 15.26 -24.60 7.73
CA GLN A 105 14.10 -24.65 6.87
C GLN A 105 13.28 -23.37 7.03
N THR A 106 12.85 -22.79 5.91
CA THR A 106 11.90 -21.67 5.88
C THR A 106 10.47 -22.20 5.77
N ALA A 107 9.55 -21.49 6.41
CA ALA A 107 8.11 -21.75 6.28
C ALA A 107 7.53 -20.97 5.10
N THR A 108 6.37 -21.41 4.66
CA THR A 108 5.55 -20.83 3.60
C THR A 108 4.26 -20.29 4.22
N ILE A 109 3.49 -19.48 3.50
CA ILE A 109 2.21 -18.99 4.04
C ILE A 109 1.24 -20.13 4.40
N PHE A 110 1.32 -21.25 3.68
CA PHE A 110 0.46 -22.43 3.89
C PHE A 110 0.68 -23.09 5.24
N ASP A 111 1.87 -22.98 5.82
CA ASP A 111 2.18 -23.53 7.15
C ASP A 111 1.44 -22.79 8.28
N TYR A 112 0.92 -21.59 8.00
CA TYR A 112 0.21 -20.75 8.97
C TYR A 112 -1.32 -20.75 8.80
N LEU A 113 -1.86 -21.32 7.71
CA LEU A 113 -3.30 -21.26 7.42
C LEU A 113 -4.14 -22.20 8.30
N GLY A 114 -3.56 -23.32 8.72
CA GLY A 114 -4.27 -24.40 9.41
C GLY A 114 -5.10 -25.29 8.47
N GLU A 115 -5.46 -26.48 8.95
CA GLU A 115 -6.07 -27.53 8.11
C GLU A 115 -7.47 -27.19 7.58
N GLN A 116 -8.21 -26.33 8.27
CA GLN A 116 -9.59 -25.96 7.93
C GLN A 116 -9.69 -24.72 7.03
N ALA A 117 -8.55 -24.12 6.65
CA ALA A 117 -8.56 -22.94 5.80
C ALA A 117 -9.12 -23.26 4.40
N MET A 118 -9.89 -22.31 3.87
CA MET A 118 -10.36 -22.29 2.49
C MET A 118 -9.63 -21.18 1.74
N LEU A 119 -9.20 -21.47 0.53
CA LEU A 119 -8.49 -20.52 -0.34
C LEU A 119 -9.44 -19.96 -1.38
N VAL A 120 -9.43 -18.64 -1.55
CA VAL A 120 -10.09 -17.97 -2.67
C VAL A 120 -9.03 -17.38 -3.59
N LEU A 121 -8.86 -17.98 -4.76
CA LEU A 121 -7.91 -17.53 -5.78
C LEU A 121 -8.63 -16.60 -6.75
N HIS A 122 -8.30 -15.31 -6.70
CA HIS A 122 -8.97 -14.28 -7.49
C HIS A 122 -8.13 -13.84 -8.71
N GLY A 123 -8.71 -13.96 -9.89
CA GLY A 123 -8.12 -13.64 -11.19
C GLY A 123 -7.24 -14.76 -11.75
N GLU A 124 -6.45 -14.41 -12.77
CA GLU A 124 -5.52 -15.33 -13.43
C GLU A 124 -4.23 -15.49 -12.62
N VAL A 125 -4.31 -16.20 -11.49
CA VAL A 125 -3.21 -16.40 -10.53
C VAL A 125 -1.99 -17.07 -11.19
N ASP A 126 -2.22 -18.06 -12.06
CA ASP A 126 -1.17 -18.72 -12.84
C ASP A 126 -0.37 -17.72 -13.68
N GLN A 127 -1.04 -16.86 -14.43
CA GLN A 127 -0.36 -15.83 -15.22
C GLN A 127 0.37 -14.80 -14.34
N ALA A 128 -0.18 -14.48 -13.16
CA ALA A 128 0.47 -13.57 -12.22
C ALA A 128 1.76 -14.18 -11.65
N LEU A 129 1.75 -15.47 -11.32
CA LEU A 129 2.94 -16.21 -10.87
C LEU A 129 3.98 -16.30 -11.99
N ASP A 130 3.58 -16.60 -13.22
CA ASP A 130 4.50 -16.67 -14.36
C ASP A 130 5.18 -15.31 -14.62
N ARG A 131 4.42 -14.21 -14.60
CA ARG A 131 4.97 -12.85 -14.72
C ARG A 131 5.95 -12.52 -13.59
N PHE A 132 5.60 -12.89 -12.35
CA PHE A 132 6.48 -12.71 -11.20
C PHE A 132 7.80 -13.47 -11.37
N TRP A 133 7.75 -14.71 -11.84
CA TRP A 133 8.94 -15.54 -12.06
C TRP A 133 9.81 -15.04 -13.21
N VAL A 134 9.21 -14.48 -14.27
CA VAL A 134 9.96 -13.81 -15.35
C VAL A 134 10.74 -12.62 -14.80
N ASP A 135 10.07 -11.69 -14.13
CA ASP A 135 10.70 -10.48 -13.54
C ASP A 135 11.77 -10.85 -12.51
N THR A 136 11.49 -11.82 -11.63
CA THR A 136 12.44 -12.28 -10.61
C THR A 136 13.70 -12.86 -11.22
N ARG A 137 13.56 -13.70 -12.26
CA ARG A 137 14.72 -14.30 -12.95
C ARG A 137 15.52 -13.28 -13.73
N GLU A 138 14.87 -12.30 -14.35
CA GLU A 138 15.55 -11.21 -15.04
C GLU A 138 16.36 -10.35 -14.06
N ARG A 139 15.77 -9.95 -12.93
CA ARG A 139 16.48 -9.21 -11.87
C ARG A 139 17.62 -10.02 -11.28
N HIS A 140 17.39 -11.30 -10.99
CA HIS A 140 18.45 -12.18 -10.49
C HIS A 140 19.61 -12.28 -11.48
N ARG A 141 19.36 -12.49 -12.78
CA ARG A 141 20.41 -12.52 -13.81
C ARG A 141 21.19 -11.21 -13.88
N PHE A 142 20.49 -10.08 -13.78
CA PHE A 142 21.12 -8.76 -13.79
C PHE A 142 22.06 -8.57 -12.58
N VAL A 143 21.62 -8.95 -11.38
CA VAL A 143 22.44 -8.81 -10.17
C VAL A 143 23.58 -9.83 -10.12
N ALA A 144 23.33 -11.07 -10.53
CA ALA A 144 24.31 -12.15 -10.56
C ALA A 144 25.42 -11.91 -11.60
N ALA A 145 25.21 -11.01 -12.57
CA ALA A 145 26.25 -10.62 -13.52
C ALA A 145 27.38 -9.80 -12.87
N ASP A 146 27.15 -9.21 -11.69
CA ASP A 146 28.16 -8.51 -10.90
C ASP A 146 28.88 -9.50 -9.95
N PRO A 147 30.16 -9.86 -10.19
CA PRO A 147 30.88 -10.82 -9.36
C PRO A 147 31.10 -10.34 -7.91
N SER A 148 30.91 -9.05 -7.64
CA SER A 148 31.00 -8.49 -6.28
C SER A 148 29.73 -8.72 -5.46
N ARG A 149 28.63 -9.13 -6.11
CA ARG A 149 27.32 -9.40 -5.48
C ARG A 149 27.02 -10.88 -5.51
N THR A 150 27.30 -11.55 -4.41
CA THR A 150 26.91 -12.95 -4.21
C THR A 150 25.44 -13.03 -3.86
N VAL A 151 24.59 -13.56 -4.73
CA VAL A 151 23.13 -13.69 -4.51
C VAL A 151 22.69 -15.15 -4.44
N LEU A 152 21.60 -15.41 -3.71
CA LEU A 152 20.96 -16.73 -3.69
C LEU A 152 20.14 -16.96 -4.96
N ALA A 153 20.00 -18.23 -5.33
CA ALA A 153 19.06 -18.64 -6.37
C ALA A 153 17.63 -18.23 -5.98
N PRO A 154 16.80 -17.72 -6.90
CA PRO A 154 15.44 -17.28 -6.57
C PRO A 154 14.58 -18.37 -5.94
N GLU A 155 14.78 -19.64 -6.33
CA GLU A 155 14.10 -20.81 -5.79
C GLU A 155 14.36 -21.07 -4.30
N GLU A 156 15.40 -20.45 -3.71
CA GLU A 156 15.67 -20.49 -2.27
C GLU A 156 14.77 -19.52 -1.47
N LEU A 157 14.26 -18.47 -2.12
CA LEU A 157 13.45 -17.43 -1.47
C LEU A 157 11.97 -17.53 -1.84
N PHE A 158 11.69 -17.89 -3.08
CA PHE A 158 10.35 -17.84 -3.65
C PHE A 158 9.89 -19.24 -4.04
N GLN A 159 8.66 -19.57 -3.65
CA GLN A 159 8.02 -20.82 -4.04
C GLN A 159 7.75 -20.86 -5.53
N ARG A 160 8.06 -21.99 -6.16
CA ARG A 160 7.75 -22.18 -7.58
C ARG A 160 6.23 -22.29 -7.80
N SER A 161 5.78 -22.00 -9.02
CA SER A 161 4.35 -22.07 -9.36
C SER A 161 3.76 -23.47 -9.09
N ASP A 162 4.51 -24.54 -9.39
CA ASP A 162 4.07 -25.91 -9.14
C ASP A 162 3.98 -26.24 -7.64
N GLU A 163 4.90 -25.75 -6.82
CA GLU A 163 4.87 -25.89 -5.37
C GLU A 163 3.70 -25.12 -4.75
N PHE A 164 3.45 -23.91 -5.23
CA PHE A 164 2.31 -23.10 -4.80
C PHE A 164 0.98 -23.85 -5.03
N PHE A 165 0.75 -24.36 -6.25
CA PHE A 165 -0.48 -25.10 -6.54
C PHE A 165 -0.55 -26.44 -5.81
N ALA A 166 0.59 -27.13 -5.61
CA ALA A 166 0.63 -28.36 -4.81
C ALA A 166 0.21 -28.11 -3.35
N ASN A 167 0.61 -26.98 -2.76
CA ASN A 167 0.19 -26.60 -1.41
C ASN A 167 -1.26 -26.10 -1.38
N ALA A 168 -1.67 -25.28 -2.37
CA ALA A 168 -3.06 -24.79 -2.46
C ALA A 168 -4.07 -25.94 -2.57
N ASN A 169 -3.76 -26.98 -3.34
CA ASN A 169 -4.61 -28.16 -3.51
C ASN A 169 -4.83 -28.99 -2.23
N ARG A 170 -4.11 -28.70 -1.14
CA ARG A 170 -4.37 -29.30 0.19
C ARG A 170 -5.58 -28.67 0.88
N HIS A 171 -6.03 -27.51 0.42
CA HIS A 171 -7.14 -26.75 0.97
C HIS A 171 -8.32 -26.75 0.00
N ALA A 172 -9.53 -26.60 0.55
CA ALA A 172 -10.69 -26.27 -0.26
C ALA A 172 -10.41 -24.97 -1.01
N THR A 173 -10.52 -24.99 -2.34
CA THR A 173 -10.12 -23.85 -3.18
C THR A 173 -11.28 -23.41 -4.07
N LEU A 174 -11.63 -22.14 -3.99
CA LEU A 174 -12.54 -21.45 -4.90
C LEU A 174 -11.72 -20.54 -5.83
N ALA A 175 -11.66 -20.88 -7.12
CA ALA A 175 -11.01 -20.05 -8.12
C ALA A 175 -12.05 -19.14 -8.81
N LEU A 176 -11.92 -17.84 -8.62
CA LEU A 176 -12.74 -16.81 -9.26
C LEU A 176 -11.95 -16.23 -10.44
N ARG A 177 -12.28 -16.66 -11.66
CA ARG A 177 -11.58 -16.27 -12.89
C ARG A 177 -12.50 -15.54 -13.86
N GLY A 178 -11.89 -14.74 -14.73
CA GLY A 178 -12.60 -13.94 -15.72
C GLY A 178 -13.31 -12.71 -15.14
N HIS A 179 -13.88 -11.93 -16.05
CA HIS A 179 -14.69 -10.74 -15.77
C HIS A 179 -16.12 -10.90 -16.31
N GLU A 180 -16.47 -12.11 -16.73
CA GLU A 180 -17.77 -12.41 -17.30
C GLU A 180 -18.85 -12.38 -16.20
N PRO A 181 -20.06 -11.90 -16.53
CA PRO A 181 -21.19 -11.98 -15.63
C PRO A 181 -21.44 -13.40 -15.13
N THR A 182 -21.74 -13.52 -13.84
CA THR A 182 -22.17 -14.77 -13.24
C THR A 182 -23.64 -14.70 -12.88
N ASP A 183 -24.24 -15.84 -12.51
CA ASP A 183 -25.58 -15.83 -11.95
C ASP A 183 -25.68 -15.04 -10.64
N TRP A 184 -24.55 -14.87 -9.95
CA TRP A 184 -24.46 -14.17 -8.67
C TRP A 184 -24.23 -12.66 -8.83
N ALA A 185 -23.43 -12.28 -9.82
CA ALA A 185 -23.10 -10.89 -10.12
C ALA A 185 -23.31 -10.62 -11.62
N ARG A 186 -24.39 -9.91 -11.93
CA ARG A 186 -24.82 -9.54 -13.28
C ARG A 186 -24.47 -8.08 -13.59
N PRO A 187 -24.35 -7.70 -14.88
CA PRO A 187 -24.13 -6.32 -15.24
C PRO A 187 -25.33 -5.46 -14.87
N LEU A 188 -25.05 -4.19 -14.56
CA LEU A 188 -26.08 -3.18 -14.37
C LEU A 188 -26.58 -2.64 -15.72
N PRO A 189 -27.82 -2.10 -15.77
CA PRO A 189 -28.23 -1.26 -16.87
C PRO A 189 -27.40 0.03 -16.93
N ASP A 190 -27.36 0.65 -18.10
CA ASP A 190 -26.69 1.94 -18.27
C ASP A 190 -27.49 3.04 -17.55
N VAL A 191 -26.88 3.57 -16.48
CA VAL A 191 -27.41 4.64 -15.63
C VAL A 191 -26.49 5.86 -15.62
N ALA A 192 -25.59 5.96 -16.60
CA ALA A 192 -24.61 7.03 -16.68
C ALA A 192 -25.27 8.40 -16.82
N ALA A 193 -24.66 9.40 -16.18
CA ALA A 193 -25.13 10.77 -16.21
C ALA A 193 -24.83 11.43 -17.57
N ASP A 194 -25.86 11.97 -18.23
CA ASP A 194 -25.69 12.70 -19.48
C ASP A 194 -25.48 14.20 -19.23
N ARG A 195 -24.21 14.60 -19.25
CA ARG A 195 -23.77 15.99 -19.02
C ARG A 195 -24.27 16.98 -20.09
N ASN A 196 -24.79 16.50 -21.22
CA ASN A 196 -25.28 17.37 -22.31
C ASN A 196 -26.76 17.74 -22.16
N THR A 197 -27.43 17.25 -21.12
CA THR A 197 -28.86 17.47 -20.89
C THR A 197 -29.10 18.37 -19.69
N THR A 198 -30.30 18.96 -19.63
CA THR A 198 -30.75 19.74 -18.46
C THR A 198 -30.99 18.86 -17.23
N GLU A 199 -31.13 17.55 -17.41
CA GLU A 199 -31.33 16.57 -16.33
C GLU A 199 -30.30 15.43 -16.44
N PRO A 200 -29.04 15.67 -16.03
CA PRO A 200 -27.96 14.70 -16.12
C PRO A 200 -28.27 13.34 -15.50
N LEU A 201 -29.01 13.29 -14.40
CA LEU A 201 -29.35 12.04 -13.69
C LEU A 201 -30.69 11.41 -14.13
N SER A 202 -31.26 11.84 -15.25
CA SER A 202 -32.56 11.32 -15.73
C SER A 202 -32.56 9.80 -15.98
N ALA A 203 -31.44 9.22 -16.41
CA ALA A 203 -31.29 7.77 -16.59
C ALA A 203 -31.42 7.01 -15.24
N LEU A 204 -30.72 7.50 -14.21
CA LEU A 204 -30.81 6.95 -12.85
C LEU A 204 -32.24 7.08 -12.30
N GLY A 205 -32.86 8.26 -12.41
CA GLY A 205 -34.23 8.49 -11.93
C GLY A 205 -35.24 7.52 -12.57
N LYS A 206 -35.22 7.41 -13.91
CA LYS A 206 -36.08 6.46 -14.65
C LYS A 206 -35.84 5.02 -14.21
N HIS A 207 -34.58 4.66 -13.96
CA HIS A 207 -34.22 3.33 -13.50
C HIS A 207 -34.76 3.04 -12.10
N LEU A 208 -34.58 3.97 -11.14
CA LEU A 208 -35.11 3.86 -9.78
C LEU A 208 -36.64 3.74 -9.75
N ASP A 209 -37.34 4.43 -10.66
CA ASP A 209 -38.80 4.36 -10.76
C ASP A 209 -39.27 3.03 -11.36
N SER A 210 -38.62 2.57 -12.43
CA SER A 210 -39.08 1.43 -13.23
C SER A 210 -38.59 0.06 -12.77
N THR A 211 -37.45 0.00 -12.07
CA THR A 211 -36.87 -1.27 -11.62
C THR A 211 -37.77 -1.96 -10.59
N ALA A 212 -37.90 -3.29 -10.73
CA ALA A 212 -38.54 -4.14 -9.72
C ALA A 212 -37.58 -4.57 -8.60
N HIS A 213 -36.29 -4.23 -8.73
CA HIS A 213 -35.24 -4.64 -7.81
C HIS A 213 -34.89 -3.53 -6.82
N ARG A 214 -34.28 -3.90 -5.71
CA ARG A 214 -33.81 -2.94 -4.71
C ARG A 214 -32.46 -2.36 -5.17
N VAL A 215 -32.24 -1.07 -4.93
CA VAL A 215 -31.04 -0.37 -5.40
C VAL A 215 -30.28 0.26 -4.23
N LEU A 216 -29.02 -0.12 -4.06
CA LEU A 216 -28.12 0.50 -3.11
C LEU A 216 -27.11 1.36 -3.86
N ILE A 217 -27.20 2.67 -3.67
CA ILE A 217 -26.21 3.62 -4.19
C ILE A 217 -25.02 3.60 -3.21
N VAL A 218 -23.82 3.36 -3.72
CA VAL A 218 -22.61 3.23 -2.91
C VAL A 218 -21.65 4.35 -3.25
N ALA A 219 -21.44 5.24 -2.28
CA ALA A 219 -20.39 6.25 -2.35
C ALA A 219 -19.08 5.72 -1.74
N GLU A 220 -17.93 6.16 -2.24
CA GLU A 220 -16.63 5.62 -1.83
C GLU A 220 -16.27 5.91 -0.36
N SER A 221 -16.83 6.99 0.20
CA SER A 221 -16.56 7.49 1.55
C SER A 221 -17.74 8.28 2.10
N GLU A 222 -17.74 8.55 3.41
CA GLU A 222 -18.78 9.36 4.05
C GLU A 222 -18.87 10.77 3.45
N GLY A 223 -17.73 11.46 3.25
CA GLY A 223 -17.74 12.78 2.62
C GLY A 223 -18.28 12.76 1.19
N ARG A 224 -17.93 11.73 0.41
CA ARG A 224 -18.49 11.53 -0.94
C ARG A 224 -19.98 11.23 -0.92
N ARG A 225 -20.45 10.47 0.08
CA ARG A 225 -21.87 10.19 0.27
C ARG A 225 -22.66 11.48 0.46
N GLU A 226 -22.19 12.41 1.29
CA GLU A 226 -22.88 13.69 1.49
C GLU A 226 -22.93 14.51 0.20
N SER A 227 -21.82 14.62 -0.54
CA SER A 227 -21.81 15.28 -1.85
C SER A 227 -22.75 14.61 -2.86
N LEU A 228 -22.84 13.28 -2.86
CA LEU A 228 -23.74 12.55 -3.74
C LEU A 228 -25.21 12.71 -3.33
N ILE A 229 -25.52 12.79 -2.03
CA ILE A 229 -26.87 13.11 -1.54
C ILE A 229 -27.32 14.50 -1.99
N GLU A 230 -26.43 15.50 -1.90
CA GLU A 230 -26.71 16.85 -2.38
C GLU A 230 -27.00 16.85 -3.89
N LEU A 231 -26.15 16.21 -4.69
CA LEU A 231 -26.34 16.07 -6.13
C LEU A 231 -27.66 15.36 -6.49
N LEU A 232 -27.98 14.26 -5.81
CA LEU A 232 -29.23 13.53 -6.03
C LEU A 232 -30.45 14.38 -5.69
N ARG A 233 -30.39 15.14 -4.58
CA ARG A 233 -31.48 16.01 -4.13
C ARG A 233 -31.76 17.13 -5.13
N ASP A 234 -30.73 17.73 -5.72
CA ASP A 234 -30.85 18.75 -6.77
C ASP A 234 -31.57 18.22 -8.02
N HIS A 235 -31.53 16.90 -8.23
CA HIS A 235 -32.24 16.19 -9.30
C HIS A 235 -33.51 15.46 -8.81
N HIS A 236 -34.08 15.86 -7.67
CA HIS A 236 -35.31 15.32 -7.08
C HIS A 236 -35.26 13.84 -6.67
N ILE A 237 -34.06 13.27 -6.48
CA ILE A 237 -33.85 11.92 -5.97
C ILE A 237 -33.44 12.02 -4.49
N THR A 238 -34.21 11.42 -3.59
CA THR A 238 -33.97 11.53 -2.13
C THR A 238 -33.84 10.15 -1.48
N PRO A 239 -32.67 9.50 -1.59
CA PRO A 239 -32.46 8.20 -0.96
C PRO A 239 -32.29 8.33 0.57
N PRO A 240 -32.90 7.46 1.37
CA PRO A 240 -32.53 7.31 2.78
C PRO A 240 -31.08 6.83 2.90
N SER A 241 -30.39 7.28 3.94
CA SER A 241 -29.01 6.88 4.23
C SER A 241 -29.00 5.68 5.17
N VAL A 242 -28.20 4.67 4.85
CA VAL A 242 -28.01 3.45 5.66
C VAL A 242 -26.53 3.26 5.94
N ALA A 243 -26.19 2.77 7.13
CA ALA A 243 -24.81 2.58 7.56
C ALA A 243 -24.19 1.31 6.95
N THR A 244 -25.00 0.28 6.69
CA THR A 244 -24.50 -1.04 6.24
C THR A 244 -25.43 -1.71 5.23
N LEU A 245 -24.90 -2.70 4.51
CA LEU A 245 -25.70 -3.59 3.66
C LEU A 245 -26.75 -4.35 4.48
N ALA A 246 -26.40 -4.84 5.67
CA ALA A 246 -27.33 -5.58 6.52
C ALA A 246 -28.53 -4.72 6.96
N GLU A 247 -28.30 -3.44 7.25
CA GLU A 247 -29.37 -2.48 7.57
C GLU A 247 -30.28 -2.25 6.36
N PHE A 248 -29.71 -2.17 5.15
CA PHE A 248 -30.49 -2.11 3.93
C PHE A 248 -31.31 -3.39 3.73
N GLU A 249 -30.70 -4.57 3.87
CA GLU A 249 -31.41 -5.85 3.71
C GLU A 249 -32.58 -5.98 4.68
N ALA A 250 -32.43 -5.50 5.92
CA ALA A 250 -33.46 -5.50 6.95
C ALA A 250 -34.55 -4.43 6.77
N SER A 251 -34.35 -3.45 5.88
CA SER A 251 -35.33 -2.39 5.61
C SER A 251 -36.25 -2.74 4.43
N ASP A 252 -37.41 -2.09 4.38
CA ASP A 252 -38.36 -2.18 3.25
C ASP A 252 -38.07 -1.12 2.17
N GLU A 253 -36.95 -0.39 2.28
CA GLU A 253 -36.62 0.69 1.35
C GLU A 253 -36.30 0.14 -0.05
N LYS A 254 -36.97 0.69 -1.07
CA LYS A 254 -36.74 0.30 -2.47
C LYS A 254 -35.33 0.72 -2.93
N PHE A 255 -34.85 1.86 -2.47
CA PHE A 255 -33.49 2.31 -2.72
C PHE A 255 -32.93 3.09 -1.53
N ALA A 256 -31.63 3.03 -1.34
CA ALA A 256 -30.92 3.74 -0.27
C ALA A 256 -29.52 4.13 -0.72
N ILE A 257 -28.83 4.92 0.09
CA ILE A 257 -27.42 5.28 -0.12
C ILE A 257 -26.56 4.89 1.08
N THR A 258 -25.37 4.37 0.80
CA THR A 258 -24.38 4.03 1.83
C THR A 258 -22.96 4.44 1.44
N ALA A 259 -22.04 4.41 2.40
CA ALA A 259 -20.63 4.68 2.18
C ALA A 259 -19.82 3.39 2.34
N ALA A 260 -19.23 2.89 1.25
CA ALA A 260 -18.39 1.69 1.27
C ALA A 260 -17.35 1.73 0.14
N PRO A 261 -16.18 1.09 0.32
CA PRO A 261 -15.11 1.09 -0.68
C PRO A 261 -15.39 0.08 -1.81
N LEU A 262 -16.48 0.27 -2.56
CA LEU A 262 -16.82 -0.54 -3.73
C LEU A 262 -16.33 0.14 -5.01
N ALA A 263 -15.52 -0.57 -5.80
CA ALA A 263 -14.85 0.01 -6.98
C ALA A 263 -15.73 0.01 -8.24
N ALA A 264 -16.66 -0.93 -8.36
CA ALA A 264 -17.56 -1.06 -9.49
C ALA A 264 -18.89 -1.63 -9.01
N GLY A 265 -19.97 -1.17 -9.62
CA GLY A 265 -21.31 -1.65 -9.37
C GLY A 265 -21.59 -2.99 -10.03
N PHE A 266 -22.57 -3.71 -9.48
CA PHE A 266 -23.05 -4.98 -10.03
C PHE A 266 -24.47 -5.25 -9.55
N PHE A 267 -25.17 -6.14 -10.24
CA PHE A 267 -26.44 -6.66 -9.80
C PHE A 267 -26.23 -7.99 -9.08
N TRP A 268 -26.41 -7.98 -7.75
CA TRP A 268 -26.40 -9.17 -6.92
C TRP A 268 -27.72 -9.93 -7.06
N HIS A 269 -27.61 -11.18 -7.45
CA HIS A 269 -28.72 -12.11 -7.55
C HIS A 269 -28.30 -13.43 -6.89
N GLU A 270 -28.92 -13.84 -5.78
CA GLU A 270 -28.55 -15.10 -5.12
C GLU A 270 -29.53 -16.23 -5.50
N PRO A 271 -29.12 -17.19 -6.36
CA PRO A 271 -30.00 -18.29 -6.77
C PRO A 271 -30.30 -19.22 -5.59
N GLY A 272 -31.57 -19.44 -5.30
CA GLY A 272 -32.02 -20.35 -4.25
C GLY A 272 -32.01 -19.76 -2.83
N ALA A 273 -31.65 -18.48 -2.67
CA ALA A 273 -31.81 -17.79 -1.39
C ALA A 273 -33.29 -17.69 -1.00
N THR A 274 -33.58 -17.90 0.29
CA THR A 274 -34.91 -17.73 0.87
C THR A 274 -34.79 -16.83 2.10
N PRO A 275 -35.20 -15.55 2.01
CA PRO A 275 -35.88 -14.89 0.89
C PRO A 275 -34.97 -14.63 -0.33
N PRO A 276 -35.54 -14.43 -1.54
CA PRO A 276 -34.77 -14.14 -2.73
C PRO A 276 -34.03 -12.79 -2.60
N VAL A 277 -32.73 -12.78 -2.94
CA VAL A 277 -31.89 -11.58 -2.89
C VAL A 277 -31.66 -11.04 -4.30
N HIS A 278 -32.13 -9.83 -4.54
CA HIS A 278 -31.98 -9.09 -5.80
C HIS A 278 -31.66 -7.61 -5.51
N ILE A 279 -30.38 -7.29 -5.42
CA ILE A 279 -29.91 -5.94 -5.05
C ILE A 279 -28.94 -5.42 -6.11
N GLN A 280 -29.20 -4.22 -6.62
CA GLN A 280 -28.31 -3.52 -7.54
C GLN A 280 -27.43 -2.54 -6.79
N PHE A 281 -26.12 -2.70 -6.89
CA PHE A 281 -25.14 -1.80 -6.29
C PHE A 281 -24.67 -0.81 -7.34
N ILE A 282 -25.10 0.45 -7.27
CA ILE A 282 -24.69 1.49 -8.22
C ILE A 282 -23.63 2.36 -7.55
N THR A 283 -22.45 2.48 -8.15
CA THR A 283 -21.37 3.32 -7.64
C THR A 283 -21.23 4.61 -8.47
N GLU A 284 -20.37 5.52 -8.01
CA GLU A 284 -19.95 6.69 -8.79
C GLU A 284 -19.31 6.31 -10.14
N THR A 285 -18.75 5.10 -10.26
CA THR A 285 -18.18 4.58 -11.51
C THR A 285 -19.23 4.46 -12.60
N GLU A 286 -20.38 3.88 -12.29
CA GLU A 286 -21.48 3.74 -13.25
C GLU A 286 -22.20 5.08 -13.46
N LEU A 287 -22.39 5.87 -12.41
CA LEU A 287 -23.07 7.17 -12.51
C LEU A 287 -22.30 8.18 -13.35
N PHE A 288 -20.97 8.21 -13.26
CA PHE A 288 -20.15 9.19 -13.98
C PHE A 288 -19.39 8.59 -15.15
N ALA A 289 -19.68 7.33 -15.53
CA ALA A 289 -18.98 6.57 -16.56
C ALA A 289 -17.45 6.68 -16.43
N THR A 290 -16.95 6.60 -15.20
CA THR A 290 -15.51 6.62 -14.92
C THR A 290 -14.97 5.20 -14.96
N SER A 291 -13.68 5.02 -15.25
CA SER A 291 -13.08 3.69 -15.14
C SER A 291 -13.01 3.29 -13.66
N PRO A 292 -13.40 2.06 -13.29
CA PRO A 292 -13.31 1.59 -11.91
C PRO A 292 -11.85 1.63 -11.47
N GLN A 293 -11.51 2.59 -10.62
CA GLN A 293 -10.18 2.67 -10.03
C GLN A 293 -10.12 1.63 -8.92
N GLY A 294 -9.74 0.40 -9.29
CA GLY A 294 -9.38 -0.62 -8.30
C GLY A 294 -8.32 -0.07 -7.38
N ARG A 295 -8.64 0.10 -6.10
CA ARG A 295 -7.67 0.38 -5.04
C ARG A 295 -6.71 -0.80 -4.95
N ARG A 296 -5.70 -0.85 -5.83
CA ARG A 296 -4.44 -1.53 -5.52
C ARG A 296 -3.85 -0.78 -4.34
N ARG A 297 -4.23 -1.19 -3.13
CA ARG A 297 -3.51 -1.12 -1.85
C ARG A 297 -2.70 0.17 -1.56
N ARG A 298 -3.04 1.33 -2.11
CA ARG A 298 -2.29 2.59 -1.91
C ARG A 298 -2.68 3.35 -0.64
N ARG A 299 -3.72 2.92 0.08
CA ARG A 299 -4.22 3.65 1.25
C ARG A 299 -3.32 3.51 2.49
N GLN A 300 -2.45 2.50 2.54
CA GLN A 300 -1.50 2.34 3.67
C GLN A 300 -0.13 2.95 3.39
N GLU A 301 0.26 3.13 2.12
CA GLU A 301 1.51 3.82 1.76
C GLU A 301 1.37 5.36 1.79
N GLN A 302 0.15 5.90 1.62
CA GLN A 302 -0.04 7.35 1.51
C GLN A 302 -0.08 8.11 2.85
N VAL A 303 -0.40 7.45 3.97
CA VAL A 303 -0.37 8.13 5.29
C VAL A 303 1.06 8.23 5.81
N SER A 304 1.94 7.28 5.47
CA SER A 304 3.37 7.39 5.76
C SER A 304 4.13 8.29 4.79
N SER A 305 3.60 8.58 3.60
CA SER A 305 4.37 9.35 2.59
C SER A 305 4.24 10.86 2.75
N VAL A 306 3.07 11.41 3.11
CA VAL A 306 2.91 12.88 3.14
C VAL A 306 3.63 13.51 4.33
N ASP A 307 3.51 12.94 5.53
CA ASP A 307 4.23 13.43 6.71
C ASP A 307 5.74 13.14 6.63
N ALA A 308 6.15 12.02 6.01
CA ALA A 308 7.57 11.77 5.72
C ALA A 308 8.12 12.72 4.65
N LEU A 309 7.34 13.03 3.60
CA LEU A 309 7.73 14.01 2.57
C LEU A 309 7.87 15.42 3.15
N ILE A 310 6.95 15.85 4.02
CA ILE A 310 7.04 17.15 4.70
C ILE A 310 8.26 17.21 5.63
N LYS A 311 8.54 16.12 6.35
CA LYS A 311 9.72 16.00 7.22
C LYS A 311 11.03 15.98 6.41
N ASP A 312 11.10 15.21 5.32
CA ASP A 312 12.25 15.14 4.41
C ASP A 312 12.54 16.48 3.72
N LEU A 313 11.51 17.26 3.40
CA LEU A 313 11.65 18.59 2.80
C LEU A 313 12.07 19.66 3.83
N SER A 314 11.67 19.52 5.10
CA SER A 314 12.09 20.42 6.18
C SER A 314 13.56 20.25 6.59
N GLU A 315 14.20 19.14 6.19
CA GLU A 315 15.62 18.85 6.43
C GLU A 315 16.53 19.19 5.22
N LEU A 316 15.98 19.70 4.11
CA LEU A 316 16.74 20.06 2.92
C LEU A 316 17.69 21.23 3.17
N LYS A 317 18.95 21.06 2.78
CA LYS A 317 19.98 22.11 2.79
C LYS A 317 20.18 22.67 1.39
N LEU A 318 20.65 23.92 1.33
CA LEU A 318 21.07 24.55 0.08
C LEU A 318 22.09 23.68 -0.64
N GLY A 319 21.79 23.33 -1.89
CA GLY A 319 22.62 22.48 -2.75
C GLY A 319 22.23 21.00 -2.78
N ASP A 320 21.29 20.56 -1.93
CA ASP A 320 20.84 19.16 -1.91
C ASP A 320 20.18 18.75 -3.24
N PRO A 321 20.45 17.53 -3.74
CA PRO A 321 19.82 17.02 -4.95
C PRO A 321 18.38 16.58 -4.66
N VAL A 322 17.49 17.04 -5.53
CA VAL A 322 16.05 16.89 -5.42
C VAL A 322 15.50 16.38 -6.76
N VAL A 323 14.57 15.44 -6.69
CA VAL A 323 13.89 14.86 -7.85
C VAL A 323 12.52 15.49 -7.99
N HIS A 324 12.25 16.10 -9.13
CA HIS A 324 10.92 16.51 -9.54
C HIS A 324 10.31 15.42 -10.42
N ALA A 325 9.08 14.98 -10.11
CA ALA A 325 8.41 13.87 -10.80
C ALA A 325 8.42 13.99 -12.34
N SER A 326 8.22 15.19 -12.87
CA SER A 326 8.16 15.47 -14.32
C SER A 326 9.47 15.99 -14.95
N HIS A 327 10.46 16.39 -14.16
CA HIS A 327 11.63 17.13 -14.67
C HIS A 327 12.97 16.49 -14.28
N GLY A 328 12.95 15.46 -13.44
CA GLY A 328 14.14 14.72 -13.03
C GLY A 328 14.92 15.43 -11.93
N ILE A 329 16.24 15.23 -11.91
CA ILE A 329 17.09 15.62 -10.78
C ILE A 329 17.65 17.05 -10.98
N GLY A 330 17.38 17.92 -10.01
CA GLY A 330 17.90 19.28 -9.88
C GLY A 330 18.51 19.53 -8.49
N ARG A 331 19.04 20.73 -8.24
CA ARG A 331 19.55 21.16 -6.92
C ARG A 331 18.63 22.17 -6.27
N TYR A 332 18.43 22.03 -4.96
CA TYR A 332 17.67 22.99 -4.17
C TYR A 332 18.47 24.26 -3.89
N VAL A 333 17.93 25.42 -4.28
CA VAL A 333 18.57 26.74 -4.15
C VAL A 333 17.91 27.61 -3.06
N GLY A 334 16.75 27.21 -2.54
CA GLY A 334 16.04 27.92 -1.47
C GLY A 334 14.57 28.19 -1.80
N LEU A 335 13.90 28.89 -0.89
CA LEU A 335 12.56 29.42 -1.09
C LEU A 335 12.65 30.89 -1.53
N ILE A 336 11.84 31.28 -2.50
CA ILE A 336 11.70 32.67 -2.92
C ILE A 336 10.24 33.08 -2.96
N ASN A 337 9.99 34.36 -2.69
CA ASN A 337 8.67 34.96 -2.84
C ASN A 337 8.56 35.61 -4.22
N ILE A 338 7.60 35.17 -5.02
CA ILE A 338 7.26 35.78 -6.31
C ILE A 338 5.84 36.31 -6.20
N ASP A 339 5.65 37.59 -6.53
CA ASP A 339 4.34 38.19 -6.69
C ASP A 339 3.90 38.07 -8.16
N LEU A 340 2.89 37.23 -8.40
CA LEU A 340 2.31 37.00 -9.73
C LEU A 340 1.01 37.80 -9.94
N GLY A 341 0.69 38.75 -9.06
CA GLY A 341 -0.48 39.62 -9.16
C GLY A 341 -1.65 39.26 -8.24
N ASP A 342 -1.64 38.07 -7.64
CA ASP A 342 -2.62 37.59 -6.64
C ASP A 342 -2.06 37.60 -5.20
N GLY A 343 -0.96 38.33 -4.98
CA GLY A 343 -0.25 38.42 -3.70
C GLY A 343 1.04 37.62 -3.65
N PRO A 344 1.88 37.84 -2.61
CA PRO A 344 3.15 37.15 -2.47
C PRO A 344 2.91 35.65 -2.27
N SER A 345 3.38 34.83 -3.21
CA SER A 345 3.34 33.38 -3.13
C SER A 345 4.75 32.82 -3.00
N GLU A 346 4.92 31.83 -2.13
CA GLU A 346 6.19 31.14 -1.93
C GLU A 346 6.42 30.06 -2.98
N PHE A 347 7.62 30.04 -3.56
CA PHE A 347 8.08 29.07 -4.54
C PHE A 347 9.39 28.43 -4.10
N LEU A 348 9.50 27.13 -4.34
CA LEU A 348 10.74 26.37 -4.26
C LEU A 348 11.58 26.64 -5.51
N HIS A 349 12.81 27.12 -5.32
CA HIS A 349 13.76 27.39 -6.40
C HIS A 349 14.68 26.19 -6.61
N LEU A 350 14.63 25.62 -7.81
CA LEU A 350 15.45 24.49 -8.25
C LEU A 350 16.34 24.88 -9.43
N GLU A 351 17.61 24.46 -9.40
CA GLU A 351 18.57 24.64 -10.49
C GLU A 351 18.88 23.30 -11.18
N TYR A 352 18.85 23.30 -12.51
CA TYR A 352 19.09 22.16 -13.38
C TYR A 352 20.38 22.34 -14.18
N ALA A 353 20.69 21.38 -15.08
CA ALA A 353 21.83 21.51 -15.98
C ALA A 353 21.75 22.80 -16.82
N ASP A 354 22.91 23.33 -17.20
CA ASP A 354 23.06 24.60 -17.93
C ASP A 354 22.54 25.85 -17.18
N LYS A 355 22.46 25.78 -15.84
CA LYS A 355 21.95 26.86 -14.97
C LYS A 355 20.49 27.24 -15.24
N ALA A 356 19.72 26.31 -15.80
CA ALA A 356 18.29 26.52 -16.01
C ALA A 356 17.54 26.43 -14.67
N THR A 357 16.59 27.33 -14.43
CA THR A 357 15.88 27.46 -13.15
C THR A 357 14.42 27.06 -13.29
N LEU A 358 13.89 26.39 -12.26
CA LEU A 358 12.48 26.01 -12.14
C LEU A 358 11.95 26.52 -10.80
N TYR A 359 10.78 27.16 -10.83
CA TYR A 359 10.07 27.62 -9.64
C TYR A 359 8.83 26.75 -9.45
N VAL A 360 8.77 26.03 -8.33
CA VAL A 360 7.66 25.13 -8.02
C VAL A 360 6.85 25.74 -6.87
N PRO A 361 5.54 25.98 -7.04
CA PRO A 361 4.69 26.49 -5.96
C PRO A 361 4.76 25.56 -4.74
N VAL A 362 4.75 26.13 -3.52
CA VAL A 362 4.68 25.33 -2.28
C VAL A 362 3.43 24.42 -2.24
N SER A 363 2.35 24.80 -2.91
CA SER A 363 1.14 23.97 -3.07
C SER A 363 1.34 22.72 -3.95
N GLN A 364 2.50 22.58 -4.62
CA GLN A 364 2.85 21.46 -5.49
C GLN A 364 4.05 20.64 -4.96
N LEU A 365 4.38 20.77 -3.68
CA LEU A 365 5.51 20.04 -3.06
C LEU A 365 5.39 18.51 -3.15
N GLN A 366 4.19 17.95 -3.32
CA GLN A 366 3.98 16.52 -3.56
C GLN A 366 4.67 15.99 -4.82
N LEU A 367 5.08 16.87 -5.76
CA LEU A 367 5.83 16.52 -6.97
C LEU A 367 7.35 16.42 -6.71
N ILE A 368 7.78 16.74 -5.50
CA ILE A 368 9.18 16.85 -5.10
C ILE A 368 9.54 15.70 -4.18
N SER A 369 10.70 15.07 -4.41
CA SER A 369 11.23 14.00 -3.56
C SER A 369 12.74 14.15 -3.43
N ARG A 370 13.32 13.76 -2.30
CA ARG A 370 14.78 13.80 -2.11
C ARG A 370 15.45 12.72 -2.97
N TYR A 371 16.59 13.04 -3.58
CA TYR A 371 17.39 12.04 -4.27
C TYR A 371 18.14 11.14 -3.28
N THR A 372 17.92 9.83 -3.35
CA THR A 372 18.49 8.81 -2.43
C THR A 372 19.62 7.97 -3.05
N GLY A 373 20.29 8.50 -4.08
CA GLY A 373 21.38 7.82 -4.77
C GLY A 373 22.72 7.78 -3.99
N VAL A 374 23.75 7.24 -4.65
CA VAL A 374 25.01 6.79 -4.04
C VAL A 374 25.86 7.91 -3.42
N SER A 375 25.67 9.17 -3.83
CA SER A 375 26.25 10.37 -3.22
C SER A 375 25.49 11.64 -3.65
N ALA A 376 25.33 12.61 -2.74
CA ALA A 376 24.68 13.89 -3.03
C ALA A 376 25.54 14.83 -3.92
N GLU A 377 26.86 14.63 -3.91
CA GLU A 377 27.81 15.41 -4.71
C GLU A 377 27.88 14.91 -6.16
N GLU A 378 27.67 13.60 -6.39
CA GLU A 378 27.74 12.96 -7.71
C GLU A 378 26.37 12.85 -8.42
N ALA A 379 25.32 13.44 -7.84
CA ALA A 379 23.97 13.40 -8.42
C ALA A 379 23.96 14.07 -9.82
N PRO A 380 23.48 13.37 -10.87
CA PRO A 380 23.43 13.94 -12.22
C PRO A 380 22.39 15.06 -12.27
N LEU A 381 22.71 16.16 -12.97
CA LEU A 381 21.75 17.22 -13.25
C LEU A 381 21.09 17.00 -14.60
N HIS A 382 19.76 16.96 -14.61
CA HIS A 382 19.00 16.81 -15.85
C HIS A 382 18.77 18.16 -16.53
N ARG A 383 18.48 18.15 -17.84
CA ARG A 383 18.11 19.36 -18.60
C ARG A 383 16.60 19.55 -18.57
N LEU A 384 16.15 20.78 -18.31
CA LEU A 384 14.73 21.13 -18.39
C LEU A 384 14.22 20.96 -19.83
N GLY A 385 13.13 20.19 -19.99
CA GLY A 385 12.47 19.98 -21.28
C GLY A 385 13.07 18.90 -22.18
N SER A 386 14.13 18.18 -21.76
CA SER A 386 14.54 16.96 -22.47
C SER A 386 13.65 15.79 -22.02
N GLY A 387 12.98 15.12 -22.95
CA GLY A 387 12.23 13.87 -22.70
C GLY A 387 13.15 12.67 -22.36
N GLN A 388 14.28 12.93 -21.69
CA GLN A 388 15.20 11.93 -21.18
C GLN A 388 14.66 11.24 -19.93
N TRP A 389 13.82 11.92 -19.14
CA TRP A 389 13.19 11.34 -17.95
C TRP A 389 11.99 10.46 -18.28
N ASP A 390 11.18 10.79 -19.29
CA ASP A 390 10.07 9.91 -19.75
C ASP A 390 10.56 8.54 -20.29
N LYS A 391 11.87 8.35 -20.45
CA LYS A 391 12.50 7.13 -20.96
C LYS A 391 13.31 6.35 -19.92
N ALA A 392 13.49 6.88 -18.70
CA ALA A 392 14.29 6.30 -17.63
C ALA A 392 13.40 5.90 -16.46
#